data_AF-A0A816M0S6-F1
#
_entry.id   AF-A0A816M0S6-F1
#
_cell.length_a   1.000
_cell.length_b   1.000
_cell.length_c   1.000
_cell.angle_alpha   90.00
_cell.angle_beta   90.00
_cell.angle_gamma   90.00
#
_symmetry.space_group_name_H-M   'P 1'
#
loop_
_entity.id
_entity.type
_entity.pdbx_description
1 polymer ?
#
loop_
_entity_poly.entity_id
_entity_poly.type
_entity_poly.pdbx_seq_one_letter_code
_entity_poly.pdbx_strand_id
1 'polypeptide(L)'
;MCLSSQTISCTTSSPDSSTATSRNTIMSNNMEEDFSNEDILVDKNSMPEDDPNGNTLHDARDIRWGPQHAGAKLLASQYTKEKRIQEIICILLFIILMIYNFLFICYYFDLRNWYLIIPAALLGILTADLASGIVHWGADTWGAADMPIIGRNFLRPFREHHIDPTSITRHDFIETNGDNFAVTVPYLLYMAYKFTYSNDIDIRRLYNIEVYMFLLAIFVSMTNQFHKWSHTYFGLPSYISVLQRYHIILPRKHHRIHHVVPHDTYFCITTGWLNRPLEAIQFWSRLELLIEKYSGAKPRSDDMAWAQKTEKLHFE
;
A
#
# COMPACT_ATOMS: atom_id res chain seq x y z
N MET A 1 61.82 20.28 -8.69
CA MET A 1 61.98 19.34 -9.83
C MET A 1 62.63 18.05 -9.32
N CYS A 2 62.53 16.97 -10.11
CA CYS A 2 63.24 15.68 -10.09
C CYS A 2 64.22 15.36 -8.93
N LEU A 3 64.14 14.22 -8.23
CA LEU A 3 64.41 12.83 -8.71
C LEU A 3 65.90 12.64 -9.12
N SER A 4 66.63 11.57 -8.75
CA SER A 4 66.21 10.25 -8.22
C SER A 4 67.34 9.44 -7.54
N SER A 5 66.97 8.45 -6.69
CA SER A 5 67.55 7.09 -6.51
C SER A 5 69.07 6.94 -6.15
N GLN A 6 69.66 5.80 -5.72
CA GLN A 6 69.46 4.33 -5.83
C GLN A 6 69.98 3.61 -4.52
N THR A 7 69.30 2.66 -3.84
CA THR A 7 68.95 1.22 -4.03
C THR A 7 69.95 0.14 -3.51
N ILE A 8 69.47 -1.12 -3.38
CA ILE A 8 70.07 -2.37 -2.78
C ILE A 8 69.80 -2.45 -1.26
N SER A 9 69.48 -3.58 -0.60
CA SER A 9 69.28 -5.03 -0.96
C SER A 9 67.76 -5.42 -0.93
N CYS A 10 67.21 -6.66 -1.02
CA CYS A 10 67.60 -8.10 -0.91
C CYS A 10 67.80 -8.67 0.53
N THR A 11 67.29 -9.85 0.95
CA THR A 11 66.45 -10.93 0.32
C THR A 11 65.61 -11.72 1.36
N THR A 12 64.39 -12.20 0.98
CA THR A 12 63.63 -13.41 1.47
C THR A 12 63.28 -13.59 2.98
N SER A 13 62.16 -14.19 3.43
CA SER A 13 60.93 -14.76 2.81
C SER A 13 59.79 -14.93 3.87
N SER A 14 58.53 -15.11 3.43
CA SER A 14 57.26 -15.23 4.21
C SER A 14 57.02 -16.63 4.84
N PRO A 15 55.87 -16.94 5.52
CA PRO A 15 54.72 -16.10 5.98
C PRO A 15 54.25 -16.36 7.45
N ASP A 16 53.31 -15.54 7.97
CA ASP A 16 51.98 -15.98 8.47
C ASP A 16 51.21 -14.86 9.23
N SER A 17 49.88 -15.02 9.38
CA SER A 17 48.96 -13.94 9.85
C SER A 17 47.87 -14.42 10.82
N SER A 18 47.87 -13.97 12.08
CA SER A 18 46.89 -14.45 13.08
C SER A 18 46.64 -13.58 14.34
N THR A 19 46.62 -12.24 14.25
CA THR A 19 46.23 -11.38 15.41
C THR A 19 45.34 -10.17 15.04
N ALA A 20 44.02 -10.38 15.00
CA ALA A 20 43.04 -9.27 14.85
C ALA A 20 41.68 -9.49 15.57
N THR A 21 41.56 -10.51 16.45
CA THR A 21 40.26 -11.01 16.92
C THR A 21 40.07 -10.84 18.44
N SER A 22 39.81 -9.61 18.91
CA SER A 22 39.70 -9.36 20.37
C SER A 22 38.84 -8.14 20.81
N ARG A 23 38.22 -7.37 19.91
CA ARG A 23 37.54 -6.09 20.31
C ARG A 23 36.10 -5.85 19.85
N ASN A 24 35.48 -6.77 19.10
CA ASN A 24 34.10 -6.57 18.61
C ASN A 24 33.01 -7.37 19.36
N THR A 25 33.38 -8.16 20.38
CA THR A 25 32.48 -9.13 21.04
C THR A 25 31.57 -8.53 22.14
N ILE A 26 31.40 -7.21 22.19
CA ILE A 26 30.56 -6.52 23.20
C ILE A 26 29.76 -5.37 22.56
N MET A 27 28.89 -5.68 21.59
CA MET A 27 27.68 -4.89 21.24
C MET A 27 26.84 -5.58 20.12
N SER A 28 26.45 -6.84 20.32
CA SER A 28 25.63 -7.60 19.34
C SER A 28 24.41 -8.33 19.92
N ASN A 29 24.14 -8.18 21.23
CA ASN A 29 23.00 -8.84 21.88
C ASN A 29 21.94 -7.79 22.23
N ASN A 30 20.95 -7.60 21.35
CA ASN A 30 19.59 -7.08 21.62
C ASN A 30 18.85 -6.82 20.29
N MET A 31 18.31 -7.88 19.65
CA MET A 31 17.12 -7.90 18.75
C MET A 31 17.07 -9.22 17.97
N GLU A 32 16.95 -10.34 18.69
CA GLU A 32 16.25 -11.50 18.13
C GLU A 32 14.78 -11.32 18.51
N GLU A 33 13.92 -10.96 17.54
CA GLU A 33 12.47 -11.07 17.75
C GLU A 33 12.13 -12.57 17.76
N ASP A 34 11.40 -13.02 18.79
CA ASP A 34 10.97 -14.41 18.93
C ASP A 34 9.87 -14.71 17.90
N PHE A 35 10.27 -15.11 16.70
CA PHE A 35 9.37 -15.39 15.58
C PHE A 35 8.49 -16.60 15.90
N SER A 36 7.19 -16.34 16.04
CA SER A 36 6.21 -17.40 16.23
C SER A 36 6.22 -18.39 15.05
N ASN A 37 5.89 -19.67 15.30
CA ASN A 37 5.77 -20.66 14.22
C ASN A 37 4.76 -20.25 13.14
N GLU A 38 3.78 -19.42 13.49
CA GLU A 38 2.80 -18.84 12.56
C GLU A 38 3.43 -17.74 11.69
N ASP A 39 4.22 -16.82 12.25
CA ASP A 39 5.01 -15.85 11.47
C ASP A 39 5.95 -16.56 10.47
N ILE A 40 6.61 -17.63 10.90
CA ILE A 40 7.54 -18.42 10.06
C ILE A 40 6.81 -19.12 8.90
N LEU A 41 5.55 -19.51 9.10
CA LEU A 41 4.71 -20.11 8.06
C LEU A 41 4.13 -19.05 7.12
N VAL A 42 3.81 -17.84 7.60
CA VAL A 42 3.45 -16.72 6.72
C VAL A 42 4.64 -16.34 5.85
N ASP A 43 5.80 -16.06 6.44
CA ASP A 43 7.03 -15.66 5.74
C ASP A 43 7.44 -16.63 4.61
N LYS A 44 7.33 -17.95 4.84
CA LYS A 44 7.66 -18.99 3.85
C LYS A 44 6.62 -19.18 2.74
N ASN A 45 5.37 -18.78 2.94
CA ASN A 45 4.28 -18.98 1.98
C ASN A 45 3.79 -17.68 1.32
N SER A 46 4.26 -16.52 1.80
CA SER A 46 4.11 -15.25 1.12
C SER A 46 4.93 -15.22 -0.18
N MET A 47 4.51 -14.40 -1.13
CA MET A 47 5.37 -14.08 -2.28
C MET A 47 6.65 -13.36 -1.80
N PRO A 48 7.84 -13.68 -2.34
CA PRO A 48 9.06 -12.98 -2.00
C PRO A 48 8.95 -11.52 -2.45
N GLU A 49 8.88 -10.62 -1.47
CA GLU A 49 9.01 -9.18 -1.64
C GLU A 49 10.47 -8.89 -2.07
N ASP A 50 10.74 -8.91 -3.39
CA ASP A 50 12.11 -8.84 -3.96
C ASP A 50 12.93 -7.69 -3.34
N ASP A 51 13.84 -8.03 -2.42
CA ASP A 51 14.54 -7.07 -1.58
C ASP A 51 15.63 -6.35 -2.38
N PRO A 52 15.59 -5.01 -2.51
CA PRO A 52 16.66 -4.25 -3.16
C PRO A 52 18.01 -4.32 -2.43
N ASN A 53 18.06 -4.87 -1.21
CA ASN A 53 19.29 -5.15 -0.46
C ASN A 53 19.76 -6.62 -0.57
N GLY A 54 19.03 -7.49 -1.29
CA GLY A 54 19.48 -8.85 -1.65
C GLY A 54 19.38 -9.93 -0.57
N ASN A 55 18.52 -9.78 0.45
CA ASN A 55 18.39 -10.77 1.54
C ASN A 55 17.47 -11.97 1.22
N THR A 56 17.25 -12.30 -0.07
CA THR A 56 16.42 -13.45 -0.48
C THR A 56 17.21 -14.77 -0.43
N LEU A 57 16.77 -15.71 0.40
CA LEU A 57 17.42 -17.02 0.62
C LEU A 57 17.20 -18.06 -0.50
N HIS A 58 16.69 -17.63 -1.67
CA HIS A 58 16.28 -18.54 -2.75
C HIS A 58 17.05 -18.31 -4.05
N ASP A 59 17.55 -19.42 -4.59
CA ASP A 59 18.42 -19.46 -5.77
C ASP A 59 17.62 -19.10 -7.03
N ALA A 60 17.80 -17.87 -7.53
CA ALA A 60 16.93 -17.21 -8.51
C ALA A 60 17.09 -17.76 -9.95
N ARG A 61 16.64 -19.00 -10.17
CA ARG A 61 16.81 -19.72 -11.45
C ARG A 61 15.62 -19.65 -12.41
N ASP A 62 14.43 -19.27 -11.95
CA ASP A 62 13.26 -18.94 -12.76
C ASP A 62 12.58 -17.69 -12.19
N ILE A 63 12.60 -16.57 -12.93
CA ILE A 63 12.03 -15.29 -12.49
C ILE A 63 10.51 -15.30 -12.69
N ARG A 64 9.80 -15.89 -11.72
CA ARG A 64 8.34 -16.00 -11.72
C ARG A 64 7.61 -14.69 -11.37
N TRP A 65 8.24 -13.82 -10.58
CA TRP A 65 7.65 -12.62 -9.99
C TRP A 65 8.66 -11.45 -9.97
N GLY A 66 8.26 -10.30 -9.43
CA GLY A 66 9.13 -9.16 -9.16
C GLY A 66 9.39 -8.24 -10.37
N PRO A 67 10.21 -7.19 -10.20
CA PRO A 67 10.38 -6.11 -11.18
C PRO A 67 11.04 -6.54 -12.50
N GLN A 68 11.63 -7.74 -12.53
CA GLN A 68 12.18 -8.31 -13.76
C GLN A 68 11.14 -9.10 -14.59
N HIS A 69 9.98 -9.43 -14.03
CA HIS A 69 8.93 -10.14 -14.75
C HIS A 69 8.35 -9.33 -15.92
N ALA A 70 8.11 -9.98 -17.06
CA ALA A 70 7.61 -9.32 -18.28
C ALA A 70 6.25 -8.65 -18.07
N GLY A 71 5.39 -9.23 -17.23
CA GLY A 71 4.11 -8.63 -16.83
C GLY A 71 4.27 -7.30 -16.09
N ALA A 72 5.16 -7.24 -15.09
CA ALA A 72 5.41 -5.99 -14.34
C ALA A 72 5.95 -4.89 -15.27
N LYS A 73 6.94 -5.21 -16.11
CA LYS A 73 7.51 -4.29 -17.12
C LYS A 73 6.46 -3.75 -18.10
N LEU A 74 5.50 -4.59 -18.52
CA LEU A 74 4.42 -4.18 -19.41
C LEU A 74 3.37 -3.29 -18.73
N LEU A 75 3.11 -3.48 -17.43
CA LEU A 75 2.18 -2.63 -16.67
C LEU A 75 2.84 -1.28 -16.36
N ALA A 76 4.12 -1.29 -15.95
CA ALA A 76 4.95 -0.11 -15.73
C ALA A 76 5.14 0.75 -17.00
N SER A 77 5.14 0.17 -18.21
CA SER A 77 5.25 0.94 -19.46
C SER A 77 3.99 1.72 -19.82
N GLN A 78 2.87 1.55 -19.10
CA GLN A 78 1.57 2.17 -19.39
C GLN A 78 1.25 3.41 -18.53
N TYR A 79 2.18 3.90 -17.70
CA TYR A 79 2.03 5.20 -17.03
C TYR A 79 2.14 6.35 -18.05
N THR A 80 1.12 7.21 -18.12
CA THR A 80 1.02 8.27 -19.13
C THR A 80 1.09 9.67 -18.50
N LYS A 81 1.46 10.67 -19.31
CA LYS A 81 1.59 12.06 -18.85
C LYS A 81 0.22 12.68 -18.52
N GLU A 82 -0.81 12.25 -19.22
CA GLU A 82 -2.20 12.70 -19.06
C GLU A 82 -2.76 12.23 -17.71
N LYS A 83 -2.50 10.97 -17.35
CA LYS A 83 -2.80 10.43 -16.01
C LYS A 83 -2.07 11.23 -14.92
N ARG A 84 -0.77 11.50 -15.09
CA ARG A 84 0.00 12.30 -14.13
C ARG A 84 -0.51 13.74 -13.96
N ILE A 85 -0.95 14.37 -15.04
CA ILE A 85 -1.57 15.71 -14.99
C ILE A 85 -2.91 15.65 -14.23
N GLN A 86 -3.72 14.63 -14.46
CA GLN A 86 -4.97 14.41 -13.71
C GLN A 86 -4.72 14.19 -12.22
N GLU A 87 -3.73 13.38 -11.83
CA GLU A 87 -3.35 13.15 -10.43
C GLU A 87 -2.97 14.45 -9.73
N ILE A 88 -2.12 15.27 -10.36
CA ILE A 88 -1.70 16.58 -9.84
C ILE A 88 -2.90 17.52 -9.66
N ILE A 89 -3.79 17.59 -10.66
CA ILE A 89 -5.01 18.42 -10.59
C ILE A 89 -5.92 17.95 -9.44
N CYS A 90 -6.15 16.65 -9.30
CA CYS A 90 -6.97 16.11 -8.23
C CYS A 90 -6.37 16.34 -6.84
N ILE A 91 -5.05 16.22 -6.67
CA ILE A 91 -4.37 16.53 -5.40
C ILE A 91 -4.48 18.02 -5.06
N LEU A 92 -4.28 18.93 -6.02
CA LEU A 92 -4.43 20.37 -5.80
C LEU A 92 -5.87 20.76 -5.46
N LEU A 93 -6.87 20.21 -6.18
CA LEU A 93 -8.29 20.43 -5.90
C LEU A 93 -8.68 19.89 -4.52
N PHE A 94 -8.21 18.69 -4.15
CA PHE A 94 -8.41 18.12 -2.82
C PHE A 94 -7.86 19.06 -1.74
N ILE A 95 -6.61 19.54 -1.86
CA ILE A 95 -6.00 20.43 -0.86
C ILE A 95 -6.80 21.73 -0.72
N ILE A 96 -7.21 22.35 -1.83
CA ILE A 96 -8.03 23.57 -1.82
C ILE A 96 -9.37 23.34 -1.13
N LEU A 97 -10.07 22.25 -1.49
CA LEU A 97 -11.39 21.91 -0.91
C LEU A 97 -11.29 21.48 0.55
N MET A 98 -10.21 20.81 0.95
CA MET A 98 -9.94 20.45 2.34
C MET A 98 -9.73 21.71 3.19
N ILE A 99 -8.92 22.68 2.73
CA ILE A 99 -8.75 23.96 3.43
C ILE A 99 -10.09 24.71 3.51
N TYR A 100 -10.84 24.79 2.41
CA TYR A 100 -12.14 25.47 2.35
C TYR A 100 -13.15 24.86 3.34
N ASN A 101 -13.35 23.54 3.28
CA ASN A 101 -14.28 22.83 4.17
C ASN A 101 -13.81 22.88 5.63
N PHE A 102 -12.50 22.82 5.90
CA PHE A 102 -11.95 22.94 7.25
C PHE A 102 -12.25 24.30 7.89
N LEU A 103 -12.13 25.40 7.13
CA LEU A 103 -12.49 26.74 7.63
C LEU A 103 -13.97 26.82 8.02
N PHE A 104 -14.86 26.18 7.26
CA PHE A 104 -16.29 26.08 7.62
C PHE A 104 -16.54 25.17 8.83
N ILE A 105 -15.84 24.05 8.96
CA ILE A 105 -15.88 23.21 10.16
C ILE A 105 -15.44 24.02 11.40
N CYS A 106 -14.35 24.79 11.32
CA CYS A 106 -13.91 25.67 12.40
C CYS A 106 -14.91 26.79 12.72
N TYR A 107 -15.57 27.37 11.71
CA TYR A 107 -16.57 28.43 11.91
C TYR A 107 -17.86 27.91 12.56
N TYR A 108 -18.31 26.70 12.20
CA TYR A 108 -19.52 26.08 12.75
C TYR A 108 -19.27 25.22 14.02
N PHE A 109 -18.02 25.10 14.47
CA PHE A 109 -17.65 24.28 15.62
C PHE A 109 -18.40 24.65 16.91
N ASP A 110 -19.07 23.66 17.50
CA ASP A 110 -19.82 23.81 18.75
C ASP A 110 -19.10 23.06 19.88
N LEU A 111 -18.57 23.81 20.85
CA LEU A 111 -17.93 23.30 22.06
C LEU A 111 -18.83 22.38 22.90
N ARG A 112 -20.15 22.40 22.71
CA ARG A 112 -21.07 21.45 23.38
C ARG A 112 -21.03 20.05 22.77
N ASN A 113 -20.61 19.92 21.52
CA ASN A 113 -20.65 18.69 20.73
C ASN A 113 -19.26 18.09 20.43
N TRP A 114 -18.18 18.69 20.94
CA TRP A 114 -16.78 18.32 20.63
C TRP A 114 -16.49 16.81 20.74
N TYR A 115 -17.12 16.14 21.71
CA TYR A 115 -16.92 14.72 21.99
C TYR A 115 -17.38 13.80 20.85
N LEU A 116 -18.23 14.29 19.93
CA LEU A 116 -18.69 13.57 18.74
C LEU A 116 -17.63 13.49 17.63
N ILE A 117 -16.55 14.28 17.71
CA ILE A 117 -15.42 14.19 16.76
C ILE A 117 -14.71 12.83 16.89
N ILE A 118 -14.63 12.25 18.09
CA ILE A 118 -13.99 10.95 18.32
C ILE A 118 -14.74 9.79 17.63
N PRO A 119 -16.06 9.56 17.85
CA PRO A 119 -16.79 8.56 17.09
C PRO A 119 -16.89 8.89 15.59
N ALA A 120 -16.91 10.17 15.19
CA ALA A 120 -16.81 10.53 13.77
C ALA A 120 -15.48 10.08 13.13
N ALA A 121 -14.35 10.23 13.85
CA ALA A 121 -13.05 9.73 13.41
C ALA A 121 -13.00 8.20 13.36
N LEU A 122 -13.51 7.52 14.40
CA LEU A 122 -13.53 6.05 14.48
C LEU A 122 -14.42 5.42 13.41
N LEU A 123 -15.61 5.98 13.15
CA LEU A 123 -16.46 5.55 12.05
C LEU A 123 -15.81 5.87 10.69
N GLY A 124 -15.20 7.06 10.53
CA GLY A 124 -14.52 7.45 9.31
C GLY A 124 -13.38 6.49 8.93
N ILE A 125 -12.53 6.09 9.89
CA ILE A 125 -11.42 5.17 9.60
C ILE A 125 -11.91 3.73 9.40
N LEU A 126 -12.95 3.28 10.11
CA LEU A 126 -13.58 1.97 9.88
C LEU A 126 -14.26 1.89 8.50
N THR A 127 -14.94 2.96 8.06
CA THR A 127 -15.54 3.02 6.73
C THR A 127 -14.48 3.11 5.64
N ALA A 128 -13.36 3.82 5.86
CA ALA A 128 -12.22 3.80 4.93
C ALA A 128 -11.58 2.40 4.84
N ASP A 129 -11.42 1.70 5.97
CA ASP A 129 -10.88 0.33 6.00
C ASP A 129 -11.80 -0.65 5.25
N LEU A 130 -13.11 -0.60 5.50
CA LEU A 130 -14.10 -1.41 4.79
C LEU A 130 -14.14 -1.11 3.29
N ALA A 131 -14.19 0.19 2.92
CA ALA A 131 -14.21 0.61 1.53
C ALA A 131 -12.93 0.18 0.80
N SER A 132 -11.77 0.28 1.44
CA SER A 132 -10.50 -0.22 0.89
C SER A 132 -10.57 -1.73 0.62
N GLY A 133 -11.12 -2.52 1.54
CA GLY A 133 -11.29 -3.96 1.34
C GLY A 133 -12.26 -4.30 0.20
N ILE A 134 -13.39 -3.60 0.09
CA ILE A 134 -14.37 -3.82 -0.98
C ILE A 134 -13.77 -3.48 -2.35
N VAL A 135 -13.00 -2.39 -2.45
CA VAL A 135 -12.32 -1.97 -3.68
C VAL A 135 -11.22 -2.95 -4.07
N HIS A 136 -10.39 -3.37 -3.11
CA HIS A 136 -9.27 -4.28 -3.31
C HIS A 136 -9.75 -5.68 -3.71
N TRP A 137 -10.62 -6.31 -2.91
CA TRP A 137 -11.30 -7.55 -3.28
C TRP A 137 -12.01 -7.46 -4.63
N GLY A 138 -12.65 -6.33 -4.93
CA GLY A 138 -13.30 -6.09 -6.21
C GLY A 138 -12.33 -6.10 -7.39
N ALA A 139 -11.16 -5.48 -7.22
CA ALA A 139 -10.10 -5.42 -8.22
C ALA A 139 -9.44 -6.79 -8.43
N ASP A 140 -9.09 -7.48 -7.35
CA ASP A 140 -8.37 -8.76 -7.42
C ASP A 140 -9.26 -9.89 -7.93
N THR A 141 -10.52 -9.91 -7.48
CA THR A 141 -11.43 -11.04 -7.70
C THR A 141 -12.18 -10.96 -9.03
N TRP A 142 -12.46 -9.75 -9.52
CA TRP A 142 -13.30 -9.52 -10.70
C TRP A 142 -12.70 -8.53 -11.71
N GLY A 143 -11.54 -7.93 -11.41
CA GLY A 143 -10.94 -6.89 -12.23
C GLY A 143 -10.13 -7.42 -13.41
N ALA A 144 -10.75 -7.47 -14.58
CA ALA A 144 -10.03 -7.72 -15.83
C ALA A 144 -9.25 -6.48 -16.29
N ALA A 145 -7.94 -6.62 -16.50
CA ALA A 145 -7.03 -5.50 -16.79
C ALA A 145 -7.27 -4.83 -18.16
N ASP A 146 -7.94 -5.53 -19.07
CA ASP A 146 -8.28 -5.07 -20.43
C ASP A 146 -9.52 -4.16 -20.47
N MET A 147 -10.32 -4.09 -19.39
CA MET A 147 -11.51 -3.25 -19.31
C MET A 147 -11.20 -1.80 -19.73
N PRO A 148 -11.92 -1.24 -20.73
CA PRO A 148 -11.64 0.09 -21.23
C PRO A 148 -11.83 1.14 -20.13
N ILE A 149 -10.92 2.12 -20.09
CA ILE A 149 -10.86 3.23 -19.13
C ILE A 149 -10.53 2.77 -17.70
N ILE A 150 -11.34 1.89 -17.09
CA ILE A 150 -11.19 1.48 -15.68
C ILE A 150 -9.99 0.54 -15.50
N GLY A 151 -9.85 -0.49 -16.33
CA GLY A 151 -8.78 -1.49 -16.19
C GLY A 151 -7.40 -0.88 -16.31
N ARG A 152 -7.19 -0.11 -17.39
CA ARG A 152 -5.91 0.54 -17.69
C ARG A 152 -5.44 1.57 -16.67
N ASN A 153 -6.35 2.29 -16.00
CA ASN A 153 -5.99 3.39 -15.09
C ASN A 153 -6.09 3.02 -13.61
N PHE A 154 -7.06 2.20 -13.21
CA PHE A 154 -7.37 1.95 -11.80
C PHE A 154 -7.07 0.52 -11.35
N LEU A 155 -7.30 -0.49 -12.19
CA LEU A 155 -6.97 -1.89 -11.84
C LEU A 155 -5.49 -2.22 -12.07
N ARG A 156 -4.82 -1.51 -12.99
CA ARG A 156 -3.42 -1.74 -13.35
C ARG A 156 -2.46 -1.73 -12.16
N PRO A 157 -2.50 -0.77 -11.20
CA PRO A 157 -1.57 -0.77 -10.07
C PRO A 157 -1.75 -1.98 -9.14
N PHE A 158 -2.98 -2.44 -8.92
CA PHE A 158 -3.26 -3.68 -8.17
C PHE A 158 -2.68 -4.90 -8.89
N ARG A 159 -2.86 -5.01 -10.21
CA ARG A 159 -2.25 -6.09 -11.01
C ARG A 159 -0.72 -6.05 -11.03
N GLU A 160 -0.11 -4.87 -11.07
CA GLU A 160 1.35 -4.70 -10.98
C GLU A 160 1.84 -5.12 -9.60
N HIS A 161 1.11 -4.73 -8.55
CA HIS A 161 1.39 -5.08 -7.16
C HIS A 161 1.33 -6.59 -6.89
N HIS A 162 0.39 -7.34 -7.48
CA HIS A 162 0.28 -8.79 -7.25
C HIS A 162 1.25 -9.62 -8.11
N ILE A 163 1.98 -8.97 -9.03
CA ILE A 163 3.12 -9.55 -9.74
C ILE A 163 4.45 -9.16 -9.06
N ASP A 164 4.49 -7.99 -8.44
CA ASP A 164 5.65 -7.36 -7.83
C ASP A 164 5.19 -6.52 -6.62
N PRO A 165 5.09 -7.10 -5.40
CA PRO A 165 4.58 -6.41 -4.22
C PRO A 165 5.39 -5.16 -3.84
N THR A 166 6.64 -5.09 -4.28
CA THR A 166 7.51 -3.95 -4.00
C THR A 166 7.31 -2.78 -4.98
N SER A 167 6.56 -2.94 -6.07
CA SER A 167 6.24 -1.88 -7.06
C SER A 167 5.68 -0.62 -6.40
N ILE A 168 4.72 -0.78 -5.49
CA ILE A 168 4.10 0.31 -4.74
C ILE A 168 5.11 1.17 -3.97
N THR A 169 6.25 0.60 -3.55
CA THR A 169 7.31 1.34 -2.84
C THR A 169 8.06 2.31 -3.77
N ARG A 170 8.16 2.01 -5.08
CA ARG A 170 8.98 2.74 -6.07
C ARG A 170 8.29 3.95 -6.70
N HIS A 171 6.96 3.96 -6.79
CA HIS A 171 6.20 5.14 -7.23
C HIS A 171 6.47 6.37 -6.34
N ASP A 172 6.15 7.59 -6.78
CA ASP A 172 6.17 8.76 -5.88
C ASP A 172 4.84 8.96 -5.12
N PHE A 173 4.72 10.03 -4.33
CA PHE A 173 3.51 10.33 -3.55
C PHE A 173 2.27 10.61 -4.43
N ILE A 174 2.46 11.26 -5.57
CA ILE A 174 1.37 11.64 -6.50
C ILE A 174 0.81 10.38 -7.15
N GLU A 175 1.70 9.50 -7.59
CA GLU A 175 1.38 8.24 -8.25
C GLU A 175 0.80 7.19 -7.29
N THR A 176 1.29 7.14 -6.05
CA THR A 176 0.76 6.25 -5.01
C THR A 176 -0.69 6.59 -4.65
N ASN A 177 -1.02 7.89 -4.54
CA ASN A 177 -2.24 8.35 -3.88
C ASN A 177 -3.24 9.09 -4.79
N GLY A 178 -2.84 9.47 -6.01
CA GLY A 178 -3.59 10.41 -6.85
C GLY A 178 -5.02 9.98 -7.19
N ASP A 179 -5.28 8.68 -7.32
CA ASP A 179 -6.64 8.17 -7.53
C ASP A 179 -7.51 8.22 -6.26
N ASN A 180 -6.95 8.02 -5.06
CA ASN A 180 -7.71 8.17 -3.81
C ASN A 180 -8.08 9.63 -3.56
N PHE A 181 -7.17 10.55 -3.89
CA PHE A 181 -7.46 11.99 -3.91
C PHE A 181 -8.52 12.33 -4.97
N ALA A 182 -8.47 11.71 -6.16
CA ALA A 182 -9.48 11.91 -7.20
C ALA A 182 -10.89 11.40 -6.79
N VAL A 183 -10.96 10.25 -6.13
CA VAL A 183 -12.22 9.64 -5.63
C VAL A 183 -12.86 10.50 -4.53
N THR A 184 -12.08 11.20 -3.71
CA THR A 184 -12.61 12.05 -2.62
C THR A 184 -13.05 13.45 -3.08
N VAL A 185 -12.49 13.99 -4.17
CA VAL A 185 -12.84 15.34 -4.69
C VAL A 185 -14.35 15.57 -4.90
N PRO A 186 -15.15 14.66 -5.52
CA PRO A 186 -16.59 14.86 -5.69
C PRO A 186 -17.35 15.04 -4.36
N TYR A 187 -16.96 14.30 -3.31
CA TYR A 187 -17.56 14.42 -1.98
C TYR A 187 -17.19 15.76 -1.32
N LEU A 188 -15.94 16.20 -1.47
CA LEU A 188 -15.47 17.49 -0.95
C LEU A 188 -16.06 18.70 -1.71
N LEU A 189 -16.35 18.55 -3.01
CA LEU A 189 -17.12 19.53 -3.80
C LEU A 189 -18.56 19.63 -3.29
N TYR A 190 -19.22 18.50 -3.06
CA TYR A 190 -20.58 18.48 -2.51
C TYR A 190 -20.64 19.01 -1.07
N MET A 191 -19.59 18.76 -0.27
CA MET A 191 -19.41 19.36 1.05
C MET A 191 -19.30 20.88 0.98
N ALA A 192 -18.44 21.40 0.11
CA ALA A 192 -18.25 22.83 -0.09
C ALA A 192 -19.56 23.50 -0.56
N TYR A 193 -20.27 22.87 -1.51
CA TYR A 193 -21.61 23.30 -1.94
C TYR A 193 -22.59 23.39 -0.76
N LYS A 194 -22.67 22.37 0.10
CA LYS A 194 -23.56 22.40 1.28
C LYS A 194 -23.21 23.56 2.22
N PHE A 195 -21.93 23.75 2.57
CA PHE A 195 -21.51 24.88 3.43
C PHE A 195 -21.74 26.26 2.78
N THR A 196 -21.73 26.36 1.46
CA THR A 196 -21.92 27.63 0.73
C THR A 196 -23.40 28.03 0.62
N TYR A 197 -24.29 27.05 0.38
CA TYR A 197 -25.67 27.31 -0.07
C TYR A 197 -26.76 26.82 0.90
N SER A 198 -26.40 26.08 1.95
CA SER A 198 -27.36 25.70 3.01
C SER A 198 -27.46 26.81 4.07
N ASN A 199 -28.56 26.83 4.81
CA ASN A 199 -28.74 27.77 5.93
C ASN A 199 -28.03 27.27 7.20
N ASP A 200 -27.75 28.18 8.13
CA ASP A 200 -27.14 27.90 9.45
C ASP A 200 -27.78 26.72 10.21
N ILE A 201 -29.11 26.57 10.15
CA ILE A 201 -29.83 25.58 10.95
C ILE A 201 -29.54 24.17 10.42
N ASP A 202 -29.63 23.98 9.10
CA ASP A 202 -29.31 22.70 8.47
C ASP A 202 -27.81 22.37 8.55
N ILE A 203 -26.91 23.36 8.43
CA ILE A 203 -25.47 23.14 8.61
C ILE A 203 -25.17 22.69 10.05
N ARG A 204 -25.71 23.39 11.06
CA ARG A 204 -25.51 23.02 12.48
C ARG A 204 -26.15 21.67 12.83
N ARG A 205 -27.25 21.30 12.18
CA ARG A 205 -27.90 19.99 12.31
C ARG A 205 -27.08 18.85 11.72
N LEU A 206 -26.45 19.07 10.57
CA LEU A 206 -25.64 18.07 9.86
C LEU A 206 -24.17 18.05 10.28
N TYR A 207 -23.69 19.05 11.02
CA TYR A 207 -22.29 19.29 11.37
C TYR A 207 -21.46 18.03 11.70
N ASN A 208 -21.97 17.13 12.55
CA ASN A 208 -21.21 15.93 12.94
C ASN A 208 -21.09 14.89 11.80
N ILE A 209 -22.07 14.84 10.88
CA ILE A 209 -22.00 14.05 9.64
C ILE A 209 -20.98 14.67 8.69
N GLU A 210 -20.94 16.00 8.59
CA GLU A 210 -19.94 16.71 7.80
C GLU A 210 -18.52 16.46 8.32
N VAL A 211 -18.31 16.52 9.65
CA VAL A 211 -17.02 16.14 10.29
C VAL A 211 -16.65 14.69 9.99
N TYR A 212 -17.60 13.75 10.06
CA TYR A 212 -17.37 12.35 9.68
C TYR A 212 -16.96 12.22 8.21
N MET A 213 -17.65 12.89 7.28
CA MET A 213 -17.32 12.85 5.84
C MET A 213 -15.94 13.45 5.54
N PHE A 214 -15.56 14.53 6.25
CA PHE A 214 -14.24 15.15 6.13
C PHE A 214 -13.11 14.24 6.63
N LEU A 215 -13.31 13.59 7.78
CA LEU A 215 -12.34 12.64 8.33
C LEU A 215 -12.24 11.37 7.47
N LEU A 216 -13.37 10.84 6.99
CA LEU A 216 -13.42 9.76 6.01
C LEU A 216 -12.62 10.10 4.74
N ALA A 217 -12.75 11.31 4.20
CA ALA A 217 -11.97 11.75 3.05
C ALA A 217 -10.46 11.76 3.32
N ILE A 218 -10.01 12.18 4.52
CA ILE A 218 -8.60 12.09 4.92
C ILE A 218 -8.13 10.63 4.94
N PHE A 219 -8.89 9.72 5.57
CA PHE A 219 -8.49 8.32 5.69
C PHE A 219 -8.44 7.61 4.34
N VAL A 220 -9.42 7.83 3.46
CA VAL A 220 -9.43 7.28 2.09
C VAL A 220 -8.24 7.80 1.27
N SER A 221 -7.98 9.11 1.29
CA SER A 221 -6.82 9.70 0.59
C SER A 221 -5.47 9.19 1.10
N MET A 222 -5.39 8.72 2.35
CA MET A 222 -4.17 8.14 2.94
C MET A 222 -4.07 6.61 2.82
N THR A 223 -5.13 5.90 2.42
CA THR A 223 -5.16 4.42 2.36
C THR A 223 -3.99 3.84 1.57
N ASN A 224 -3.71 4.33 0.35
CA ASN A 224 -2.61 3.79 -0.46
C ASN A 224 -1.24 4.12 0.15
N GLN A 225 -1.13 5.23 0.88
CA GLN A 225 0.10 5.59 1.59
C GLN A 225 0.36 4.66 2.78
N PHE A 226 -0.69 4.24 3.49
CA PHE A 226 -0.61 3.23 4.55
C PHE A 226 -0.25 1.84 3.97
N HIS A 227 -0.88 1.45 2.87
CA HIS A 227 -0.55 0.24 2.12
C HIS A 227 0.91 0.24 1.64
N LYS A 228 1.39 1.33 1.04
CA LYS A 228 2.80 1.48 0.66
C LYS A 228 3.76 1.29 1.84
N TRP A 229 3.41 1.82 3.02
CA TRP A 229 4.20 1.67 4.22
C TRP A 229 4.16 0.25 4.82
N SER A 230 3.16 -0.60 4.50
CA SER A 230 3.23 -2.03 4.88
C SER A 230 4.29 -2.79 4.08
N HIS A 231 4.60 -2.35 2.86
CA HIS A 231 5.66 -2.92 2.00
C HIS A 231 7.03 -2.25 2.14
N THR A 232 7.13 -1.14 2.87
CA THR A 232 8.39 -0.39 3.00
C THR A 232 9.14 -0.81 4.26
N TYR A 233 10.13 -1.70 4.11
CA TYR A 233 10.86 -2.28 5.26
C TYR A 233 11.95 -1.37 5.83
N PHE A 234 12.68 -0.68 4.96
CA PHE A 234 13.81 0.21 5.32
C PHE A 234 13.45 1.68 5.07
N GLY A 235 14.14 2.61 5.74
CA GLY A 235 13.98 4.05 5.50
C GLY A 235 12.68 4.70 6.00
N LEU A 236 11.73 3.95 6.57
CA LEU A 236 10.53 4.55 7.18
C LEU A 236 10.87 5.47 8.35
N PRO A 237 10.24 6.66 8.46
CA PRO A 237 10.33 7.49 9.65
C PRO A 237 9.84 6.73 10.88
N SER A 238 10.53 6.91 12.02
CA SER A 238 10.27 6.16 13.26
C SER A 238 8.82 6.26 13.75
N TYR A 239 8.13 7.38 13.52
CA TYR A 239 6.73 7.57 13.88
C TYR A 239 5.77 6.69 13.05
N ILE A 240 6.08 6.40 11.78
CA ILE A 240 5.29 5.45 10.96
C ILE A 240 5.42 4.04 11.54
N SER A 241 6.65 3.62 11.86
CA SER A 241 6.90 2.31 12.49
C SER A 241 6.25 2.20 13.88
N VAL A 242 6.12 3.31 14.63
CA VAL A 242 5.34 3.37 15.88
C VAL A 242 3.84 3.17 15.61
N LEU A 243 3.26 3.88 14.64
CA LEU A 243 1.84 3.75 14.29
C LEU A 243 1.51 2.32 13.80
N GLN A 244 2.40 1.70 13.02
CA GLN A 244 2.25 0.30 12.60
C GLN A 244 2.34 -0.68 13.78
N ARG A 245 3.31 -0.53 14.70
CA ARG A 245 3.42 -1.39 15.89
C ARG A 245 2.21 -1.31 16.83
N TYR A 246 1.56 -0.15 16.91
CA TYR A 246 0.30 0.02 17.66
C TYR A 246 -0.96 -0.27 16.83
N HIS A 247 -0.82 -0.82 15.61
CA HIS A 247 -1.92 -1.12 14.68
C HIS A 247 -2.82 0.10 14.37
N ILE A 248 -2.32 1.34 14.49
CA ILE A 248 -3.08 2.57 14.18
C ILE A 248 -3.20 2.77 12.65
N ILE A 249 -2.22 2.27 11.91
CA ILE A 249 -2.19 2.17 10.43
C ILE A 249 -1.69 0.77 10.04
N LEU A 250 -1.94 0.35 8.80
CA LEU A 250 -1.70 -1.02 8.32
C LEU A 250 -0.29 -1.56 8.66
N PRO A 251 -0.17 -2.60 9.52
CA PRO A 251 1.12 -3.22 9.85
C PRO A 251 1.62 -4.16 8.76
N ARG A 252 2.95 -4.23 8.59
CA ARG A 252 3.62 -5.11 7.60
C ARG A 252 3.20 -6.58 7.72
N LYS A 253 3.44 -7.21 8.88
CA LYS A 253 3.05 -8.61 9.16
C LYS A 253 1.57 -8.90 8.91
N HIS A 254 0.69 -7.94 9.23
CA HIS A 254 -0.76 -8.10 9.07
C HIS A 254 -1.21 -8.06 7.61
N HIS A 255 -0.60 -7.19 6.79
CA HIS A 255 -0.89 -7.15 5.37
C HIS A 255 -0.21 -8.28 4.58
N ARG A 256 0.97 -8.73 5.01
CA ARG A 256 1.68 -9.87 4.39
C ARG A 256 0.83 -11.16 4.37
N ILE A 257 -0.13 -11.33 5.29
CA ILE A 257 -1.12 -12.44 5.27
C ILE A 257 -1.93 -12.47 3.96
N HIS A 258 -2.28 -11.30 3.40
CA HIS A 258 -2.96 -11.20 2.10
C HIS A 258 -2.04 -11.60 0.93
N HIS A 259 -0.71 -11.43 1.07
CA HIS A 259 0.31 -11.86 0.09
C HIS A 259 0.67 -13.35 0.16
N VAL A 260 -0.08 -14.14 0.95
CA VAL A 260 -0.01 -15.60 0.95
C VAL A 260 -1.00 -16.15 -0.10
N VAL A 261 -0.53 -17.08 -0.92
CA VAL A 261 -1.37 -17.78 -1.92
C VAL A 261 -2.54 -18.48 -1.21
N PRO A 262 -3.82 -18.27 -1.61
CA PRO A 262 -4.27 -17.80 -2.93
C PRO A 262 -4.81 -16.36 -2.98
N HIS A 263 -4.32 -15.46 -2.12
CA HIS A 263 -4.63 -14.01 -2.12
C HIS A 263 -6.12 -13.65 -1.91
N ASP A 264 -6.90 -14.49 -1.22
CA ASP A 264 -8.36 -14.34 -1.09
C ASP A 264 -8.86 -13.94 0.30
N THR A 265 -8.01 -13.32 1.10
CA THR A 265 -8.37 -12.77 2.41
C THR A 265 -7.58 -11.50 2.74
N TYR A 266 -7.88 -10.87 3.88
CA TYR A 266 -7.18 -9.71 4.46
C TYR A 266 -7.11 -8.44 3.56
N PHE A 267 -8.10 -8.26 2.68
CA PHE A 267 -8.16 -7.16 1.70
C PHE A 267 -8.19 -5.72 2.26
N CYS A 268 -8.60 -5.48 3.50
CA CYS A 268 -8.63 -4.11 4.06
C CYS A 268 -7.20 -3.58 4.30
N ILE A 269 -6.88 -2.42 3.71
CA ILE A 269 -5.52 -1.86 3.62
C ILE A 269 -5.38 -0.44 4.20
N THR A 270 -6.40 0.11 4.87
CA THR A 270 -6.25 1.39 5.58
C THR A 270 -5.59 1.17 6.95
N THR A 271 -6.17 0.27 7.74
CA THR A 271 -5.63 -0.19 9.03
C THR A 271 -5.62 -1.71 9.15
N GLY A 272 -6.44 -2.40 8.35
CA GLY A 272 -6.65 -3.83 8.42
C GLY A 272 -7.48 -4.27 9.64
N TRP A 273 -8.08 -3.34 10.39
CA TRP A 273 -8.89 -3.62 11.58
C TRP A 273 -10.05 -4.58 11.27
N LEU A 274 -10.65 -4.45 10.09
CA LEU A 274 -11.81 -5.26 9.70
C LEU A 274 -11.44 -6.63 9.12
N ASN A 275 -10.17 -6.90 8.80
CA ASN A 275 -9.76 -8.20 8.23
C ASN A 275 -10.12 -9.38 9.13
N ARG A 276 -9.80 -9.32 10.42
CA ARG A 276 -10.11 -10.40 11.39
C ARG A 276 -11.63 -10.60 11.56
N PRO A 277 -12.45 -9.55 11.81
CA PRO A 277 -13.91 -9.68 11.82
C PRO A 277 -14.52 -10.23 10.53
N LEU A 278 -14.06 -9.78 9.35
CA LEU A 278 -14.60 -10.20 8.06
C LEU A 278 -14.22 -11.64 7.71
N GLU A 279 -12.99 -12.07 8.04
CA GLU A 279 -12.57 -13.47 7.89
C GLU A 279 -13.33 -14.40 8.85
N ALA A 280 -13.53 -14.00 10.11
CA ALA A 280 -14.29 -14.78 11.09
C ALA A 280 -15.75 -15.05 10.67
N ILE A 281 -16.32 -14.24 9.76
CA ILE A 281 -17.63 -14.47 9.15
C ILE A 281 -17.55 -14.94 7.68
N GLN A 282 -16.35 -15.21 7.16
CA GLN A 282 -16.05 -15.61 5.78
C GLN A 282 -16.68 -14.67 4.73
N PHE A 283 -16.62 -13.36 4.99
CA PHE A 283 -17.37 -12.35 4.24
C PHE A 283 -17.12 -12.42 2.72
N TRP A 284 -15.84 -12.44 2.32
CA TRP A 284 -15.40 -12.42 0.93
C TRP A 284 -15.84 -13.69 0.19
N SER A 285 -15.50 -14.87 0.71
CA SER A 285 -15.86 -16.16 0.11
C SER A 285 -17.38 -16.38 0.03
N ARG A 286 -18.15 -15.88 1.00
CA ARG A 286 -19.63 -15.92 0.94
C ARG A 286 -20.20 -14.97 -0.10
N LEU A 287 -19.60 -13.79 -0.29
CA LEU A 287 -19.99 -12.85 -1.33
C LEU A 287 -19.64 -13.39 -2.72
N GLU A 288 -18.49 -14.05 -2.88
CA GLU A 288 -18.10 -14.77 -4.10
C GLU A 288 -19.09 -15.89 -4.45
N LEU A 289 -19.43 -16.76 -3.49
CA LEU A 289 -20.42 -17.83 -3.69
C LEU A 289 -21.82 -17.29 -4.05
N LEU A 290 -22.21 -16.12 -3.53
CA LEU A 290 -23.46 -15.46 -3.93
C LEU A 290 -23.37 -14.92 -5.37
N ILE A 291 -22.26 -14.28 -5.75
CA ILE A 291 -22.07 -13.75 -7.11
C ILE A 291 -22.00 -14.88 -8.13
N GLU A 292 -21.23 -15.95 -7.90
CA GLU A 292 -21.17 -17.11 -8.81
C GLU A 292 -22.57 -17.74 -8.96
N LYS A 293 -23.31 -17.91 -7.86
CA LYS A 293 -24.67 -18.46 -7.89
C LYS A 293 -25.67 -17.62 -8.70
N TYR A 294 -25.56 -16.29 -8.69
CA TYR A 294 -26.54 -15.40 -9.36
C TYR A 294 -26.09 -14.90 -10.74
N SER A 295 -24.80 -14.98 -11.08
CA SER A 295 -24.25 -14.47 -12.36
C SER A 295 -23.56 -15.55 -13.21
N GLY A 296 -23.14 -16.67 -12.62
CA GLY A 296 -22.26 -17.66 -13.25
C GLY A 296 -20.79 -17.24 -13.39
N ALA A 297 -20.43 -16.02 -12.98
CA ALA A 297 -19.05 -15.54 -13.01
C ALA A 297 -18.20 -16.20 -11.92
N LYS A 298 -16.99 -16.63 -12.26
CA LYS A 298 -16.06 -17.27 -11.31
C LYS A 298 -15.03 -16.27 -10.77
N PRO A 299 -14.79 -16.24 -9.44
CA PRO A 299 -13.80 -15.37 -8.83
C PRO A 299 -12.39 -15.70 -9.35
N ARG A 300 -11.52 -14.69 -9.43
CA ARG A 300 -10.07 -14.80 -9.73
C ARG A 300 -9.75 -15.55 -11.03
N SER A 301 -10.66 -15.46 -12.01
CA SER A 301 -10.59 -16.21 -13.27
C SER A 301 -9.54 -15.68 -14.27
N ASP A 302 -9.17 -14.39 -14.18
CA ASP A 302 -8.12 -13.76 -15.01
C ASP A 302 -6.70 -13.99 -14.43
N ASP A 303 -6.56 -14.18 -13.11
CA ASP A 303 -5.28 -14.40 -12.42
C ASP A 303 -4.57 -15.64 -12.96
N MET A 304 -5.34 -16.70 -13.18
CA MET A 304 -4.87 -17.95 -13.79
C MET A 304 -4.42 -17.77 -15.25
N ALA A 305 -4.92 -16.75 -15.97
CA ALA A 305 -4.50 -16.44 -17.33
C ALA A 305 -3.20 -15.60 -17.36
N TRP A 306 -3.05 -14.63 -16.45
CA TRP A 306 -1.80 -13.85 -16.34
C TRP A 306 -0.63 -14.64 -15.76
N ALA A 307 -0.87 -15.54 -14.80
CA ALA A 307 0.16 -16.42 -14.24
C ALA A 307 0.73 -17.43 -15.26
N GLN A 308 0.11 -17.60 -16.42
CA GLN A 308 0.56 -18.47 -17.52
C GLN A 308 1.27 -17.70 -18.65
N LYS A 309 1.39 -16.38 -18.54
CA LYS A 309 1.74 -15.47 -19.65
C LYS A 309 3.26 -15.30 -19.82
N THR A 310 3.91 -16.37 -20.30
CA THR A 310 5.34 -16.36 -20.66
C THR A 310 5.67 -15.46 -21.87
N GLU A 311 6.94 -15.10 -22.05
CA GLU A 311 7.43 -14.07 -23.01
C GLU A 311 7.07 -14.29 -24.50
N LYS A 312 6.55 -15.45 -24.89
CA LYS A 312 6.33 -15.85 -26.30
C LYS A 312 5.04 -15.29 -26.91
N LEU A 313 4.85 -13.97 -26.89
CA LEU A 313 3.77 -13.28 -27.62
C LEU A 313 4.22 -12.02 -28.39
N HIS A 314 5.41 -12.06 -29.00
CA HIS A 314 5.82 -11.14 -30.06
C HIS A 314 6.65 -11.84 -31.14
N PHE A 315 6.00 -12.63 -32.01
CA PHE A 315 6.42 -12.89 -33.40
C PHE A 315 5.29 -13.61 -34.19
N GLU A 316 4.37 -12.83 -34.74
CA GLU A 316 3.60 -13.11 -35.96
C GLU A 316 3.01 -11.78 -36.49
#